data_AF-A0A371DIR8-F1
#
_entry.id   AF-A0A371DIR8-F1
#
_cell.length_a   1.000
_cell.length_b   1.000
_cell.length_c   1.000
_cell.angle_alpha   90.00
_cell.angle_beta   90.00
_cell.angle_gamma   90.00
#
_symmetry.space_group_name_H-M   'P 1'
#
loop_
_entity.id
_entity.type
_entity.pdbx_description
1 polymer ?
#
loop_
_entity_poly.entity_id
_entity_poly.type
_entity_poly.pdbx_seq_one_letter_code
_entity_poly.pdbx_strand_id
1 'polypeptide(L)'
;MPSKTVEKQKRERDIHLFWERDPKGPILQRDRAPPGLRTANGFVWGHQVDHIFWIQRIPGAQALTVWSRSMIKEGGEGHDQHQWDEPLTSPRVRRPWPVLKMFTKDNALENSFINEPDRGCEDEHWRGISPPAGWKRDTGAVLSPEMLEFLGDCEHDPEEKCTGPMLSNVGPQRVANRQGEFYDYVWCEHFKALLNRVCDPQPFLARAIAITGHVHIVPDATGMMFYAPPGDAGDASKDKGGGSTACASGASSESVDFPQKTASASADGDITMADDTTGESPEESANPISDRVSSNGGATTGETTTARATSLPLPRNPFLTDGLPKLEEFIPEEHLPDILMVHDPNNVTNARKAGRSDVVPIKYKRFYPTPINDEENGDSKGKVSQLYLNKTNRFGTGNHSFVYRAPLTLPAPLYASSQSGQVTVAAKLAYDRCTAHGLLHNEARVYDSLPKHTQEDWCGYNVVPQCRFPVPVSAIAPKFYGYYLPVDDTGNIKLNEHNDCSEDRPCRVEWPSPILLMEECGNPVQPSKFTADQRTECFSLILRLHHMDTVQGSFYVRNIMCQPGPLSVAPKERSYDTPSFRIIDFGRGKCWEWELKEGGDVEKRRFEFARRIGDEVARARSELLIEDFGF
;
A
#
# COMPACT_ATOMS: atom_id res chain seq x y z
N MET A 1 -5.93 15.90 -41.43
CA MET A 1 -5.13 14.72 -41.82
C MET A 1 -6.05 13.51 -41.82
N PRO A 2 -6.07 12.65 -42.85
CA PRO A 2 -6.86 11.43 -42.82
C PRO A 2 -6.38 10.56 -41.66
N SER A 3 -7.29 10.31 -40.71
CA SER A 3 -7.08 9.39 -39.59
C SER A 3 -6.68 8.03 -40.16
N LYS A 4 -5.43 7.61 -39.95
CA LYS A 4 -5.04 6.22 -40.21
C LYS A 4 -5.98 5.36 -39.37
N THR A 5 -6.74 4.49 -40.02
CA THR A 5 -7.58 3.49 -39.35
C THR A 5 -6.65 2.64 -38.50
N VAL A 6 -6.56 2.96 -37.20
CA VAL A 6 -5.79 2.17 -36.24
C VAL A 6 -6.50 0.82 -36.17
N GLU A 7 -5.82 -0.22 -36.64
CA GLU A 7 -6.32 -1.59 -36.54
C GLU A 7 -6.59 -1.86 -35.06
N LYS A 8 -7.86 -2.15 -34.71
CA LYS A 8 -8.26 -2.39 -33.32
C LYS A 8 -7.40 -3.52 -32.76
N GLN A 9 -6.53 -3.19 -31.82
CA GLN A 9 -5.69 -4.19 -31.15
C GLN A 9 -6.60 -5.23 -30.50
N LYS A 10 -6.38 -6.50 -30.82
CA LYS A 10 -7.08 -7.61 -30.18
C LYS A 10 -6.78 -7.58 -28.68
N ARG A 11 -7.83 -7.54 -27.84
CA ARG A 11 -7.71 -7.68 -26.39
C ARG A 11 -7.72 -9.16 -26.02
N GLU A 12 -6.89 -9.51 -25.05
CA GLU A 12 -6.89 -10.83 -24.43
C GLU A 12 -7.86 -10.87 -23.24
N ARG A 13 -7.98 -9.74 -22.54
CA ARG A 13 -8.85 -9.59 -21.37
C ARG A 13 -10.17 -8.96 -21.76
N ASP A 14 -11.13 -9.79 -22.19
CA ASP A 14 -12.50 -9.36 -22.47
C ASP A 14 -13.53 -10.28 -21.83
N ILE A 15 -14.63 -9.68 -21.36
CA ILE A 15 -15.78 -10.41 -20.80
C ILE A 15 -16.58 -10.92 -21.99
N HIS A 16 -16.31 -12.17 -22.38
CA HIS A 16 -16.96 -12.81 -23.53
C HIS A 16 -18.09 -13.75 -23.11
N LEU A 17 -18.18 -14.10 -21.82
CA LEU A 17 -19.21 -15.00 -21.31
C LEU A 17 -20.45 -14.23 -20.88
N PHE A 18 -21.61 -14.80 -21.22
CA PHE A 18 -22.91 -14.34 -20.80
C PHE A 18 -23.50 -15.37 -19.84
N TRP A 19 -24.01 -14.90 -18.71
CA TRP A 19 -24.78 -15.74 -17.79
C TRP A 19 -26.27 -15.65 -18.15
N GLU A 20 -26.82 -16.74 -18.66
CA GLU A 20 -28.23 -16.83 -18.99
C GLU A 20 -29.07 -16.90 -17.70
N ARG A 21 -30.02 -15.97 -17.57
CA ARG A 21 -30.95 -15.94 -16.44
C ARG A 21 -32.24 -16.65 -16.79
N ASP A 22 -32.98 -17.05 -15.76
CA ASP A 22 -34.39 -17.43 -15.92
C ASP A 22 -35.15 -16.27 -16.59
N PRO A 23 -35.79 -16.48 -17.76
CA PRO A 23 -36.63 -15.47 -18.41
C PRO A 23 -37.76 -14.93 -17.53
N LYS A 24 -38.15 -15.66 -16.48
CA LYS A 24 -39.16 -15.27 -15.49
C LYS A 24 -38.54 -14.78 -14.17
N GLY A 25 -37.21 -14.70 -14.09
CA GLY A 25 -36.49 -14.24 -12.92
C GLY A 25 -36.80 -12.78 -12.55
N PRO A 26 -36.56 -12.37 -11.30
CA PRO A 26 -36.78 -11.00 -10.87
C PRO A 26 -35.81 -10.02 -11.56
N ILE A 27 -36.16 -8.73 -11.57
CA ILE A 27 -35.25 -7.68 -12.02
C ILE A 27 -34.09 -7.55 -11.01
N LEU A 28 -32.85 -7.56 -11.50
CA LEU A 28 -31.67 -7.25 -10.70
C LEU A 28 -31.61 -5.75 -10.42
N GLN A 29 -31.86 -5.40 -9.17
CA GLN A 29 -31.73 -4.02 -8.70
C GLN A 29 -30.26 -3.60 -8.71
N ARG A 30 -29.98 -2.37 -9.15
CA ARG A 30 -28.59 -1.88 -9.34
C ARG A 30 -27.84 -1.77 -8.02
N ASP A 31 -28.58 -1.38 -6.98
CA ASP A 31 -28.18 -1.16 -5.60
C ASP A 31 -28.22 -2.45 -4.75
N ARG A 32 -28.62 -3.59 -5.32
CA ARG A 32 -28.71 -4.88 -4.59
C ARG A 32 -27.99 -6.01 -5.32
N ALA A 33 -26.86 -5.71 -5.94
CA ALA A 33 -26.00 -6.75 -6.47
C ALA A 33 -25.49 -7.64 -5.31
N PRO A 34 -25.47 -8.98 -5.46
CA PRO A 34 -24.91 -9.86 -4.45
C PRO A 34 -23.45 -9.47 -4.12
N PRO A 35 -23.08 -9.42 -2.84
CA PRO A 35 -21.71 -9.12 -2.39
C PRO A 35 -20.64 -9.99 -3.05
N GLY A 36 -20.89 -11.28 -3.27
CA GLY A 36 -19.91 -12.23 -3.80
C GLY A 36 -18.54 -12.15 -3.11
N LEU A 37 -17.51 -12.58 -3.83
CA LEU A 37 -16.13 -12.30 -3.47
C LEU A 37 -15.71 -10.96 -4.09
N ARG A 38 -14.90 -10.20 -3.35
CA ARG A 38 -14.45 -8.85 -3.72
C ARG A 38 -12.95 -8.71 -3.54
N THR A 39 -12.35 -7.81 -4.31
CA THR A 39 -11.00 -7.34 -4.02
C THR A 39 -10.96 -6.59 -2.69
N ALA A 40 -9.77 -6.39 -2.13
CA ALA A 40 -9.58 -5.64 -0.88
C ALA A 40 -10.15 -4.20 -0.93
N ASN A 41 -10.28 -3.62 -2.13
CA ASN A 41 -10.90 -2.31 -2.38
C ASN A 41 -12.37 -2.38 -2.84
N GLY A 42 -13.02 -3.54 -2.70
CA GLY A 42 -14.48 -3.68 -2.88
C GLY A 42 -14.97 -3.91 -4.31
N PHE A 43 -14.10 -4.09 -5.30
CA PHE A 43 -14.52 -4.31 -6.69
C PHE A 43 -14.92 -5.77 -6.95
N VAL A 44 -15.76 -5.96 -7.98
CA VAL A 44 -16.10 -7.28 -8.51
C VAL A 44 -14.82 -8.02 -8.85
N TRP A 45 -14.68 -9.23 -8.32
CA TRP A 45 -13.48 -10.05 -8.45
C TRP A 45 -13.79 -11.41 -9.06
N GLY A 46 -12.92 -11.87 -9.96
CA GLY A 46 -12.91 -13.22 -10.49
C GLY A 46 -11.50 -13.81 -10.45
N HIS A 47 -11.37 -15.08 -10.10
CA HIS A 47 -10.06 -15.75 -10.10
C HIS A 47 -9.41 -15.78 -11.48
N GLN A 48 -10.25 -15.96 -12.51
CA GLN A 48 -9.90 -15.95 -13.93
C GLN A 48 -10.81 -14.97 -14.69
N VAL A 49 -10.47 -14.63 -15.93
CA VAL A 49 -11.28 -13.70 -16.75
C VAL A 49 -12.65 -14.31 -17.08
N ASP A 50 -12.71 -15.62 -17.30
CA ASP A 50 -13.94 -16.39 -17.56
C ASP A 50 -14.79 -16.62 -16.30
N HIS A 51 -14.34 -16.17 -15.14
CA HIS A 51 -15.14 -16.09 -13.92
C HIS A 51 -15.94 -14.78 -13.80
N ILE A 52 -15.93 -13.97 -14.85
CA ILE A 52 -16.62 -12.68 -14.92
C ILE A 52 -17.57 -12.73 -16.11
N PHE A 53 -18.83 -12.37 -15.90
CA PHE A 53 -19.91 -12.55 -16.86
C PHE A 53 -20.68 -11.27 -17.10
N TRP A 54 -21.13 -11.10 -18.34
CA TRP A 54 -22.29 -10.24 -18.61
C TRP A 54 -23.55 -10.95 -18.15
N ILE A 55 -24.41 -10.23 -17.42
CA ILE A 55 -25.69 -10.74 -16.96
C ILE A 55 -26.80 -9.72 -17.20
N GLN A 56 -27.97 -10.19 -17.63
CA GLN A 56 -29.14 -9.33 -17.89
C GLN A 56 -29.78 -8.87 -16.59
N ARG A 57 -29.85 -7.56 -16.37
CA ARG A 57 -30.56 -6.99 -15.22
C ARG A 57 -32.06 -7.21 -15.30
N ILE A 58 -32.62 -7.05 -16.49
CA ILE A 58 -34.04 -7.31 -16.78
C ILE A 58 -34.06 -8.46 -17.77
N PRO A 59 -34.62 -9.63 -17.41
CA PRO A 59 -34.68 -10.77 -18.32
C PRO A 59 -35.33 -10.38 -19.65
N GLY A 60 -34.66 -10.70 -20.77
CA GLY A 60 -35.14 -10.37 -22.11
C GLY A 60 -34.88 -8.94 -22.59
N ALA A 61 -34.26 -8.07 -21.78
CA ALA A 61 -33.86 -6.73 -22.20
C ALA A 61 -32.33 -6.60 -22.35
N GLN A 62 -31.88 -5.66 -23.19
CA GLN A 62 -30.45 -5.33 -23.36
C GLN A 62 -29.89 -4.44 -22.22
N ALA A 63 -30.35 -4.66 -20.99
CA ALA A 63 -29.85 -3.99 -19.80
C ALA A 63 -28.83 -4.90 -19.12
N LEU A 64 -27.54 -4.76 -19.43
CA LEU A 64 -26.48 -5.63 -18.92
C LEU A 64 -25.80 -5.05 -17.67
N THR A 65 -25.26 -5.94 -16.84
CA THR A 65 -24.31 -5.62 -15.76
C THR A 65 -23.24 -6.71 -15.72
N VAL A 66 -22.15 -6.46 -14.98
CA VAL A 66 -21.09 -7.44 -14.80
C VAL A 66 -21.19 -8.06 -13.41
N TRP A 67 -21.31 -9.39 -13.36
CA TRP A 67 -21.24 -10.18 -12.13
C TRP A 67 -20.09 -11.18 -12.22
N SER A 68 -19.51 -11.54 -11.07
CA SER A 68 -18.55 -12.65 -11.01
C SER A 68 -19.24 -13.98 -10.66
N ARG A 69 -18.51 -15.08 -10.86
CA ARG A 69 -18.95 -16.44 -10.49
C ARG A 69 -19.43 -16.54 -9.04
N SER A 70 -18.76 -15.86 -8.12
CA SER A 70 -19.15 -15.82 -6.71
C SER A 70 -20.46 -15.07 -6.47
N MET A 71 -20.70 -13.98 -7.21
CA MET A 71 -21.97 -13.24 -7.15
C MET A 71 -23.13 -14.03 -7.72
N ILE A 72 -22.91 -14.78 -8.81
CA ILE A 72 -23.91 -15.66 -9.41
C ILE A 72 -24.33 -16.76 -8.42
N LYS A 73 -23.34 -17.38 -7.75
CA LYS A 73 -23.58 -18.36 -6.68
C LYS A 73 -24.41 -17.78 -5.54
N GLU A 74 -24.03 -16.62 -5.03
CA GLU A 74 -24.73 -15.97 -3.91
C GLU A 74 -26.11 -15.45 -4.30
N GLY A 75 -26.26 -14.94 -5.52
CA GLY A 75 -27.52 -14.45 -6.06
C GLY A 75 -28.55 -15.54 -6.36
N GLY A 76 -28.16 -16.81 -6.31
CA GLY A 76 -29.06 -17.94 -6.61
C GLY A 76 -29.50 -18.01 -8.07
N GLU A 77 -28.70 -17.46 -8.99
CA GLU A 77 -29.00 -17.40 -10.44
C GLU A 77 -28.67 -18.74 -11.14
N GLY A 78 -29.03 -19.88 -10.55
CA GLY A 78 -28.82 -21.20 -11.15
C GLY A 78 -27.38 -21.72 -11.13
N HIS A 79 -26.54 -21.23 -10.21
CA HIS A 79 -25.17 -21.73 -10.06
C HIS A 79 -25.14 -23.21 -9.65
N ASP A 80 -24.53 -24.06 -10.48
CA ASP A 80 -24.21 -25.44 -10.14
C ASP A 80 -22.69 -25.59 -10.00
N GLN A 81 -22.23 -26.03 -8.83
CA GLN A 81 -20.81 -26.21 -8.54
C GLN A 81 -20.17 -27.30 -9.42
N HIS A 82 -20.94 -28.28 -9.89
CA HIS A 82 -20.44 -29.41 -10.71
C HIS A 82 -20.14 -29.02 -12.16
N GLN A 83 -20.60 -27.85 -12.62
CA GLN A 83 -20.30 -27.33 -13.96
C GLN A 83 -18.90 -26.74 -14.08
N TRP A 84 -18.12 -26.76 -12.99
CA TRP A 84 -16.83 -26.12 -12.92
C TRP A 84 -15.77 -27.11 -12.48
N ASP A 85 -14.67 -27.16 -13.23
CA ASP A 85 -13.53 -28.03 -12.92
C ASP A 85 -12.80 -27.59 -11.65
N GLU A 86 -12.83 -26.29 -11.34
CA GLU A 86 -12.17 -25.70 -10.17
C GLU A 86 -13.13 -25.17 -9.11
N PRO A 87 -12.77 -25.27 -7.82
CA PRO A 87 -13.56 -24.69 -6.74
C PRO A 87 -13.58 -23.16 -6.83
N LEU A 88 -14.57 -22.55 -6.18
CA LEU A 88 -14.58 -21.11 -6.01
C LEU A 88 -13.51 -20.72 -4.98
N THR A 89 -12.57 -19.88 -5.38
CA THR A 89 -11.47 -19.43 -4.52
C THR A 89 -11.68 -17.99 -4.08
N SER A 90 -11.29 -17.62 -2.85
CA SER A 90 -11.22 -16.21 -2.43
C SER A 90 -9.94 -15.49 -2.89
N PRO A 91 -10.00 -14.17 -3.14
CA PRO A 91 -8.82 -13.38 -3.44
C PRO A 91 -7.73 -13.55 -2.37
N ARG A 92 -6.47 -13.63 -2.81
CA ARG A 92 -5.29 -13.74 -1.94
C ARG A 92 -4.19 -12.80 -2.39
N VAL A 93 -3.33 -12.41 -1.45
CA VAL A 93 -2.10 -11.67 -1.73
C VAL A 93 -1.10 -12.60 -2.42
N ARG A 94 -0.54 -12.14 -3.54
CA ARG A 94 0.61 -12.76 -4.20
C ARG A 94 1.88 -12.27 -3.53
N ARG A 95 2.63 -13.18 -2.92
CA ARG A 95 3.89 -12.83 -2.25
C ARG A 95 4.97 -12.60 -3.32
N PRO A 96 5.75 -11.51 -3.24
CA PRO A 96 6.90 -11.35 -4.10
C PRO A 96 7.94 -12.44 -3.81
N TRP A 97 8.86 -12.64 -4.74
CA TRP A 97 9.95 -13.59 -4.57
C TRP A 97 10.74 -13.25 -3.29
N PRO A 98 10.91 -14.21 -2.37
CA PRO A 98 11.48 -13.88 -1.08
C PRO A 98 12.98 -13.64 -1.16
N VAL A 99 13.41 -12.57 -0.52
CA VAL A 99 14.80 -12.13 -0.39
C VAL A 99 15.19 -11.94 1.08
N LEU A 100 14.23 -11.80 1.99
CA LEU A 100 14.44 -11.62 3.43
C LEU A 100 14.57 -12.94 4.20
N LYS A 101 15.52 -12.96 5.14
CA LYS A 101 15.77 -14.07 6.07
C LYS A 101 15.96 -13.55 7.50
N MET A 102 15.82 -14.45 8.47
CA MET A 102 16.04 -14.17 9.89
C MET A 102 17.15 -15.04 10.48
N PHE A 103 17.93 -14.46 11.39
CA PHE A 103 18.79 -15.25 12.26
C PHE A 103 17.96 -15.85 13.39
N THR A 104 18.19 -17.13 13.70
CA THR A 104 17.64 -17.74 14.91
C THR A 104 18.28 -17.14 16.16
N LYS A 105 17.65 -17.33 17.34
CA LYS A 105 18.17 -16.84 18.63
C LYS A 105 19.60 -17.33 18.93
N ASP A 106 19.98 -18.49 18.40
CA ASP A 106 21.31 -19.07 18.55
C ASP A 106 22.33 -18.52 17.55
N ASN A 107 21.98 -17.47 16.80
CA ASN A 107 22.73 -16.93 15.66
C ASN A 107 22.98 -17.95 14.55
N ALA A 108 22.26 -19.08 14.54
CA ALA A 108 22.29 -19.99 13.41
C ALA A 108 21.48 -19.37 12.27
N LEU A 109 22.05 -19.39 11.06
CA LEU A 109 21.36 -19.00 9.83
C LEU A 109 20.13 -19.88 9.67
N GLU A 110 18.94 -19.31 9.80
CA GLU A 110 17.73 -20.00 9.37
C GLU A 110 17.78 -20.06 7.84
N ASN A 111 17.70 -21.27 7.29
CA ASN A 111 17.71 -21.44 5.84
C ASN A 111 16.34 -21.12 5.22
N SER A 112 15.31 -20.92 6.04
CA SER A 112 13.98 -20.46 5.64
C SER A 112 13.99 -18.96 5.38
N PHE A 113 13.25 -18.57 4.35
CA PHE A 113 12.87 -17.19 4.13
C PHE A 113 11.76 -16.81 5.12
N ILE A 114 11.65 -15.51 5.43
CA ILE A 114 10.55 -15.01 6.27
C ILE A 114 9.21 -15.28 5.58
N ASN A 115 9.18 -15.05 4.28
CA ASN A 115 8.03 -15.37 3.44
C ASN A 115 8.35 -16.60 2.59
N GLU A 116 7.41 -17.54 2.53
CA GLU A 116 7.50 -18.62 1.55
C GLU A 116 7.27 -18.07 0.13
N PRO A 117 7.97 -18.63 -0.88
CA PRO A 117 7.64 -18.37 -2.27
C PRO A 117 6.14 -18.57 -2.52
N ASP A 118 5.54 -17.66 -3.27
CA ASP A 118 4.15 -17.82 -3.70
C ASP A 118 4.03 -19.07 -4.57
N ARG A 119 3.32 -20.09 -4.06
CA ARG A 119 3.14 -21.37 -4.76
C ARG A 119 1.97 -21.36 -5.75
N GLY A 120 1.46 -20.18 -6.07
CA GLY A 120 0.29 -20.06 -6.90
C GLY A 120 -0.98 -20.42 -6.14
N CYS A 121 -2.09 -20.36 -6.86
CA CYS A 121 -3.38 -20.55 -6.26
C CYS A 121 -3.68 -22.04 -6.02
N GLU A 122 -3.23 -22.92 -6.93
CA GLU A 122 -3.44 -24.39 -6.88
C GLU A 122 -3.08 -25.02 -5.54
N ASP A 123 -1.95 -24.62 -4.96
CA ASP A 123 -1.44 -25.18 -3.69
C ASP A 123 -2.12 -24.60 -2.45
N GLU A 124 -2.63 -23.36 -2.52
CA GLU A 124 -3.27 -22.68 -1.39
C GLU A 124 -4.79 -22.95 -1.34
N HIS A 125 -5.40 -23.44 -2.43
CA HIS A 125 -6.84 -23.77 -2.48
C HIS A 125 -7.25 -25.00 -1.66
N TRP A 126 -6.35 -25.99 -1.48
CA TRP A 126 -6.70 -27.24 -0.80
C TRP A 126 -7.01 -27.02 0.69
N ARG A 127 -6.47 -25.94 1.27
CA ARG A 127 -6.91 -25.45 2.58
C ARG A 127 -7.93 -24.34 2.34
N GLY A 128 -9.13 -24.73 1.93
CA GLY A 128 -10.24 -23.81 1.77
C GLY A 128 -10.30 -22.84 2.95
N ILE A 129 -10.64 -21.59 2.66
CA ILE A 129 -10.91 -20.54 3.66
C ILE A 129 -12.26 -20.87 4.34
N SER A 130 -12.35 -22.06 4.90
CA SER A 130 -12.97 -22.23 6.20
C SER A 130 -12.04 -21.50 7.18
N PRO A 131 -12.56 -20.96 8.31
CA PRO A 131 -11.70 -20.71 9.46
C PRO A 131 -10.79 -21.94 9.60
N PRO A 132 -9.45 -21.79 9.67
CA PRO A 132 -8.57 -22.94 9.69
C PRO A 132 -9.11 -23.97 10.70
N ALA A 133 -9.08 -25.26 10.36
CA ALA A 133 -9.70 -26.27 11.22
C ALA A 133 -9.21 -26.10 12.68
N GLY A 134 -10.14 -25.77 13.59
CA GLY A 134 -9.84 -25.47 15.00
C GLY A 134 -10.14 -24.03 15.46
N TRP A 135 -10.31 -23.06 14.56
CA TRP A 135 -10.74 -21.70 14.91
C TRP A 135 -12.14 -21.76 15.56
N LYS A 136 -12.29 -21.12 16.72
CA LYS A 136 -13.55 -21.06 17.48
C LYS A 136 -14.02 -19.63 17.55
N ARG A 137 -15.34 -19.46 17.66
CA ARG A 137 -15.94 -18.16 17.96
C ARG A 137 -15.35 -17.63 19.26
N ASP A 138 -14.84 -16.41 19.22
CA ASP A 138 -14.38 -15.73 20.42
C ASP A 138 -15.53 -14.95 21.03
N THR A 139 -16.30 -15.61 21.88
CA THR A 139 -17.38 -14.94 22.61
C THR A 139 -16.86 -13.99 23.70
N GLY A 140 -15.54 -13.97 23.94
CA GLY A 140 -14.86 -13.10 24.90
C GLY A 140 -14.28 -11.82 24.28
N ALA A 141 -14.18 -11.74 22.95
CA ALA A 141 -13.76 -10.53 22.23
C ALA A 141 -14.84 -9.44 22.33
N VAL A 142 -14.79 -8.70 23.43
CA VAL A 142 -15.61 -7.51 23.66
C VAL A 142 -14.71 -6.30 23.39
N LEU A 143 -15.07 -5.46 22.42
CA LEU A 143 -14.46 -4.15 22.21
C LEU A 143 -14.48 -3.36 23.53
N SER A 144 -13.35 -2.76 23.90
CA SER A 144 -13.29 -2.00 25.16
C SER A 144 -14.29 -0.83 25.14
N PRO A 145 -14.81 -0.42 26.30
CA PRO A 145 -15.66 0.77 26.38
C PRO A 145 -15.00 2.03 25.77
N GLU A 146 -13.68 2.20 25.90
CA GLU A 146 -12.97 3.32 25.28
C GLU A 146 -12.96 3.26 23.74
N MET A 147 -12.87 2.05 23.15
CA MET A 147 -12.98 1.86 21.70
C MET A 147 -14.38 2.17 21.18
N LEU A 148 -15.42 1.87 21.95
CA LEU A 148 -16.80 2.20 21.60
C LEU A 148 -17.05 3.72 21.67
N GLU A 149 -16.42 4.43 22.61
CA GLU A 149 -16.46 5.90 22.70
C GLU A 149 -15.70 6.59 21.55
N PHE A 150 -14.61 6.00 21.05
CA PHE A 150 -13.82 6.56 19.94
C PHE A 150 -14.57 6.56 18.59
N LEU A 151 -15.63 5.75 18.46
CA LEU A 151 -16.45 5.68 17.24
C LEU A 151 -17.41 6.87 17.06
N GLY A 152 -17.42 7.83 18.01
CA GLY A 152 -18.01 9.16 17.88
C GLY A 152 -19.53 9.23 18.06
N ASP A 153 -20.00 10.42 18.46
CA ASP A 153 -21.42 10.77 18.49
C ASP A 153 -21.97 10.98 17.06
N CYS A 154 -23.22 10.59 16.82
CA CYS A 154 -23.89 10.79 15.53
C CYS A 154 -24.21 12.28 15.31
N GLU A 155 -23.62 12.91 14.29
CA GLU A 155 -23.80 14.34 13.96
C GLU A 155 -25.24 14.74 13.54
N HIS A 156 -26.18 13.80 13.43
CA HIS A 156 -27.50 14.05 12.84
C HIS A 156 -28.68 14.12 13.82
N ASP A 157 -28.47 13.87 15.12
CA ASP A 157 -29.50 14.12 16.13
C ASP A 157 -28.88 14.43 17.51
N PRO A 158 -28.77 15.71 17.91
CA PRO A 158 -28.19 16.09 19.20
C PRO A 158 -29.12 15.82 20.40
N GLU A 159 -30.39 15.47 20.18
CA GLU A 159 -31.35 15.20 21.26
C GLU A 159 -31.44 13.71 21.62
N GLU A 160 -31.10 12.82 20.69
CA GLU A 160 -30.92 11.38 20.96
C GLU A 160 -29.43 11.03 21.15
N LYS A 161 -29.07 10.52 22.33
CA LYS A 161 -27.73 9.96 22.58
C LYS A 161 -27.53 8.70 21.73
N CYS A 162 -27.07 8.86 20.50
CA CYS A 162 -26.61 7.75 19.68
C CYS A 162 -25.37 7.16 20.35
N THR A 163 -25.45 5.93 20.84
CA THR A 163 -24.38 5.23 21.58
C THR A 163 -23.24 4.71 20.68
N GLY A 164 -22.99 5.39 19.55
CA GLY A 164 -22.07 4.97 18.49
C GLY A 164 -22.72 4.15 17.36
N PRO A 165 -21.96 3.76 16.32
CA PRO A 165 -22.47 3.01 15.17
C PRO A 165 -22.85 1.57 15.52
N MET A 166 -22.40 1.06 16.68
CA MET A 166 -22.51 -0.33 17.08
C MET A 166 -23.17 -0.46 18.45
N LEU A 167 -24.06 -1.43 18.59
CA LEU A 167 -24.71 -1.83 19.82
C LEU A 167 -24.29 -3.26 20.15
N SER A 168 -23.92 -3.50 21.40
CA SER A 168 -23.66 -4.87 21.86
C SER A 168 -24.91 -5.73 21.67
N ASN A 169 -24.78 -6.89 21.02
CA ASN A 169 -25.90 -7.79 20.75
C ASN A 169 -26.16 -8.73 21.94
N VAL A 170 -26.28 -8.13 23.13
CA VAL A 170 -26.53 -8.80 24.41
C VAL A 170 -27.94 -8.50 24.89
N GLY A 171 -28.76 -9.53 25.05
CA GLY A 171 -30.16 -9.39 25.48
C GLY A 171 -31.01 -10.61 25.14
N PRO A 172 -32.28 -10.66 25.60
CA PRO A 172 -33.20 -11.77 25.30
C PRO A 172 -33.62 -11.85 23.82
N GLN A 173 -33.38 -10.78 23.05
CA GLN A 173 -33.70 -10.68 21.62
C GLN A 173 -32.44 -10.48 20.78
N ARG A 174 -31.48 -11.42 20.89
CA ARG A 174 -30.25 -11.35 20.09
C ARG A 174 -30.58 -11.47 18.61
N VAL A 175 -29.99 -10.60 17.81
CA VAL A 175 -30.13 -10.63 16.35
C VAL A 175 -29.18 -11.69 15.80
N ALA A 176 -29.68 -12.54 14.90
CA ALA A 176 -28.89 -13.56 14.21
C ALA A 176 -28.89 -13.32 12.70
N ASN A 177 -27.82 -13.75 12.04
CA ASN A 177 -27.75 -13.77 10.58
C ASN A 177 -28.71 -14.83 10.00
N ARG A 178 -28.76 -14.95 8.67
CA ARG A 178 -29.64 -15.92 7.98
C ARG A 178 -29.32 -17.38 8.31
N GLN A 179 -28.11 -17.65 8.79
CA GLN A 179 -27.62 -18.96 9.19
C GLN A 179 -27.92 -19.28 10.66
N GLY A 180 -28.56 -18.36 11.40
CA GLY A 180 -28.89 -18.52 12.81
C GLY A 180 -27.73 -18.21 13.77
N GLU A 181 -26.63 -17.65 13.27
CA GLU A 181 -25.50 -17.23 14.09
C GLU A 181 -25.75 -15.83 14.63
N PHE A 182 -25.68 -15.67 15.96
CA PHE A 182 -25.83 -14.36 16.58
C PHE A 182 -24.67 -13.45 16.24
N TYR A 183 -24.93 -12.17 15.98
CA TYR A 183 -23.87 -11.16 15.93
C TYR A 183 -23.27 -10.94 17.32
N ASP A 184 -22.04 -10.45 17.38
CA ASP A 184 -21.44 -9.97 18.63
C ASP A 184 -21.83 -8.50 18.87
N TYR A 185 -21.91 -7.72 17.79
CA TYR A 185 -22.45 -6.36 17.77
C TYR A 185 -23.40 -6.19 16.60
N VAL A 186 -24.47 -5.42 16.79
CA VAL A 186 -25.37 -4.99 15.70
C VAL A 186 -25.16 -3.53 15.43
N TRP A 187 -25.39 -3.09 14.19
CA TRP A 187 -25.37 -1.67 13.90
C TRP A 187 -26.53 -0.97 14.62
N CYS A 188 -26.31 0.25 15.11
CA CYS A 188 -27.40 1.07 15.61
C CYS A 188 -28.36 1.41 14.45
N GLU A 189 -29.62 1.72 14.75
CA GLU A 189 -30.62 1.99 13.71
C GLU A 189 -30.24 3.20 12.83
N HIS A 190 -29.50 4.17 13.37
CA HIS A 190 -28.95 5.30 12.61
C HIS A 190 -27.91 4.86 11.58
N PHE A 191 -26.95 4.00 11.97
CA PHE A 191 -25.94 3.49 11.06
C PHE A 191 -26.58 2.57 10.01
N LYS A 192 -27.56 1.74 10.39
CA LYS A 192 -28.36 0.96 9.42
C LYS A 192 -29.09 1.88 8.44
N ALA A 193 -29.71 2.95 8.91
CA ALA A 193 -30.36 3.92 8.05
C ALA A 193 -29.37 4.59 7.07
N LEU A 194 -28.13 4.86 7.51
CA LEU A 194 -27.06 5.35 6.66
C LEU A 194 -26.63 4.31 5.62
N LEU A 195 -26.38 3.06 6.04
CA LEU A 195 -26.03 1.94 5.15
C LEU A 195 -27.12 1.70 4.10
N ASN A 196 -28.39 1.88 4.46
CA ASN A 196 -29.54 1.74 3.55
C ASN A 196 -29.71 2.94 2.60
N ARG A 197 -29.10 4.09 2.89
CA ARG A 197 -29.15 5.29 2.02
C ARG A 197 -28.02 5.33 1.00
N VAL A 198 -26.94 4.58 1.22
CA VAL A 198 -25.79 4.52 0.31
C VAL A 198 -25.99 3.40 -0.71
N CYS A 199 -25.63 3.65 -1.96
CA CYS A 199 -25.75 2.65 -3.04
C CYS A 199 -24.78 1.47 -2.86
N ASP A 200 -23.70 1.66 -2.09
CA ASP A 200 -22.77 0.61 -1.70
C ASP A 200 -22.38 0.80 -0.22
N PRO A 201 -22.84 -0.09 0.68
CA PRO A 201 -22.48 -0.02 2.11
C PRO A 201 -21.05 -0.51 2.39
N GLN A 202 -20.38 -1.19 1.46
CA GLN A 202 -19.09 -1.85 1.72
C GLN A 202 -17.97 -0.89 2.13
N PRO A 203 -17.80 0.30 1.54
CA PRO A 203 -16.79 1.26 2.01
C PRO A 203 -17.03 1.74 3.45
N PHE A 204 -18.30 1.89 3.83
CA PHE A 204 -18.68 2.27 5.18
C PHE A 204 -18.46 1.14 6.18
N LEU A 205 -18.79 -0.09 5.80
CA LEU A 205 -18.52 -1.29 6.59
C LEU A 205 -17.02 -1.53 6.75
N ALA A 206 -16.25 -1.44 5.67
CA ALA A 206 -14.79 -1.59 5.68
C ALA A 206 -14.12 -0.55 6.57
N ARG A 207 -14.57 0.71 6.51
CA ARG A 207 -14.09 1.78 7.40
C ARG A 207 -14.46 1.50 8.86
N ALA A 208 -15.70 1.08 9.13
CA ALA A 208 -16.13 0.74 10.49
C ALA A 208 -15.32 -0.44 11.08
N ILE A 209 -15.03 -1.48 10.28
CA ILE A 209 -14.14 -2.58 10.70
C ILE A 209 -12.73 -2.06 10.96
N ALA A 210 -12.18 -1.26 10.04
CA ALA A 210 -10.79 -0.80 10.13
C ALA A 210 -10.52 -0.05 11.44
N ILE A 211 -11.50 0.69 11.95
CA ILE A 211 -11.41 1.41 13.23
C ILE A 211 -11.33 0.45 14.43
N THR A 212 -11.91 -0.74 14.35
CA THR A 212 -11.87 -1.71 15.46
C THR A 212 -10.50 -2.36 15.65
N GLY A 213 -9.58 -2.25 14.68
CA GLY A 213 -8.24 -2.85 14.77
C GLY A 213 -8.20 -4.38 14.78
N HIS A 214 -9.34 -5.06 14.68
CA HIS A 214 -9.43 -6.52 14.73
C HIS A 214 -9.39 -7.13 13.32
N VAL A 215 -8.47 -8.07 13.12
CA VAL A 215 -8.19 -8.69 11.81
C VAL A 215 -9.16 -9.83 11.45
N HIS A 216 -10.07 -10.20 12.36
CA HIS A 216 -10.91 -11.41 12.27
C HIS A 216 -12.39 -11.09 12.46
N ILE A 217 -12.85 -10.07 11.76
CA ILE A 217 -14.24 -9.61 11.77
C ILE A 217 -14.91 -9.94 10.44
N VAL A 218 -16.14 -10.43 10.53
CA VAL A 218 -17.06 -10.53 9.39
C VAL A 218 -18.25 -9.58 9.63
N PRO A 219 -18.31 -8.42 8.97
CA PRO A 219 -19.49 -7.57 9.03
C PRO A 219 -20.51 -7.93 7.95
N ASP A 220 -21.73 -7.49 8.13
CA ASP A 220 -22.71 -7.33 7.05
C ASP A 220 -23.59 -6.10 7.29
N ALA A 221 -24.73 -5.97 6.61
CA ALA A 221 -25.63 -4.84 6.81
C ALA A 221 -26.36 -4.82 8.17
N THR A 222 -26.23 -5.87 8.99
CA THR A 222 -26.93 -6.07 10.26
C THR A 222 -26.00 -5.89 11.46
N GLY A 223 -24.77 -6.40 11.38
CA GLY A 223 -23.82 -6.36 12.48
C GLY A 223 -22.45 -6.92 12.15
N MET A 224 -21.70 -7.29 13.20
CA MET A 224 -20.34 -7.82 13.14
C MET A 224 -20.21 -9.09 13.98
N MET A 225 -19.41 -10.04 13.49
CA MET A 225 -19.03 -11.27 14.19
C MET A 225 -17.51 -11.40 14.31
N PHE A 226 -17.03 -11.85 15.47
CA PHE A 226 -15.61 -12.07 15.78
C PHE A 226 -15.23 -13.56 15.76
N TYR A 227 -14.04 -13.85 15.25
CA TYR A 227 -13.47 -15.20 15.19
C TYR A 227 -12.05 -15.20 15.80
N ALA A 228 -11.68 -16.23 16.57
CA ALA A 228 -10.33 -16.38 17.12
C ALA A 228 -9.56 -17.56 16.51
N PRO A 229 -8.21 -17.45 16.45
CA PRO A 229 -7.33 -18.57 16.12
C PRO A 229 -7.37 -19.72 17.13
N PRO A 230 -7.07 -20.97 16.72
CA PRO A 230 -6.88 -22.13 17.58
C PRO A 230 -5.56 -21.95 18.32
N GLY A 231 -5.62 -21.54 19.58
CA GLY A 231 -4.44 -21.48 20.44
C GLY A 231 -4.63 -20.68 21.73
N ASP A 232 -5.47 -19.66 21.72
CA ASP A 232 -5.49 -18.65 22.81
C ASP A 232 -6.52 -18.90 23.92
N ALA A 233 -7.22 -20.04 23.90
CA ALA A 233 -8.18 -20.39 24.97
C ALA A 233 -7.50 -20.96 26.24
N GLY A 234 -6.36 -20.41 26.64
CA GLY A 234 -5.59 -20.82 27.81
C GLY A 234 -5.73 -19.85 28.99
N ASP A 235 -6.47 -20.29 30.02
CA ASP A 235 -6.44 -19.82 31.42
C ASP A 235 -6.51 -18.30 31.71
N ALA A 236 -7.71 -17.74 31.63
CA ALA A 236 -8.08 -16.55 32.39
C ALA A 236 -9.05 -16.91 33.52
N SER A 237 -8.52 -17.28 34.69
CA SER A 237 -9.28 -17.38 35.93
C SER A 237 -8.52 -16.74 37.09
N LYS A 238 -9.21 -15.80 37.74
CA LYS A 238 -8.97 -15.20 39.07
C LYS A 238 -7.80 -14.20 39.17
N ASP A 239 -8.15 -12.93 39.30
CA ASP A 239 -8.10 -12.34 40.64
C ASP A 239 -9.04 -11.13 40.82
N LYS A 240 -9.66 -11.08 41.99
CA LYS A 240 -10.44 -9.95 42.52
C LYS A 240 -9.56 -9.17 43.48
N GLY A 241 -9.64 -7.84 43.47
CA GLY A 241 -9.30 -7.07 44.68
C GLY A 241 -9.02 -5.58 44.51
N GLY A 242 -10.09 -4.77 44.59
CA GLY A 242 -10.18 -3.62 45.51
C GLY A 242 -9.48 -2.29 45.17
N GLY A 243 -10.20 -1.19 45.42
CA GLY A 243 -9.58 0.05 45.92
C GLY A 243 -9.93 1.33 45.18
N SER A 244 -11.00 1.99 45.63
CA SER A 244 -11.43 3.35 45.29
C SER A 244 -10.42 4.43 45.69
N THR A 245 -10.22 5.49 44.89
CA THR A 245 -10.32 6.90 45.35
C THR A 245 -10.26 7.91 44.20
N ALA A 246 -11.05 8.99 44.38
CA ALA A 246 -11.28 10.12 43.50
C ALA A 246 -10.05 11.01 43.24
N CYS A 247 -10.11 11.87 42.21
CA CYS A 247 -9.83 13.32 42.32
C CYS A 247 -10.06 14.09 41.00
N ALA A 248 -10.93 15.10 41.09
CA ALA A 248 -10.81 16.47 40.57
C ALA A 248 -10.61 16.73 39.06
N SER A 249 -11.73 17.15 38.47
CA SER A 249 -11.87 18.12 37.40
C SER A 249 -11.01 19.39 37.55
N GLY A 250 -10.34 19.79 36.47
CA GLY A 250 -9.71 21.10 36.32
C GLY A 250 -9.60 21.48 34.84
N ALA A 251 -10.67 22.08 34.31
CA ALA A 251 -10.69 22.67 32.98
C ALA A 251 -10.18 24.12 33.05
N SER A 252 -9.22 24.47 32.20
CA SER A 252 -8.88 25.86 31.88
C SER A 252 -8.72 26.00 30.37
N SER A 253 -9.72 26.63 29.77
CA SER A 253 -9.78 27.07 28.39
C SER A 253 -8.96 28.34 28.21
N GLU A 254 -7.96 28.33 27.33
CA GLU A 254 -7.37 29.56 26.78
C GLU A 254 -7.63 29.63 25.28
N SER A 255 -8.38 30.65 24.90
CA SER A 255 -8.72 31.08 23.56
C SER A 255 -7.55 31.83 22.92
N VAL A 256 -7.13 31.42 21.73
CA VAL A 256 -6.17 32.17 20.91
C VAL A 256 -6.83 32.53 19.57
N ASP A 257 -7.03 33.83 19.37
CA ASP A 257 -7.54 34.46 18.15
C ASP A 257 -6.56 34.30 16.99
N PHE A 258 -7.09 33.92 15.81
CA PHE A 258 -6.39 33.98 14.53
C PHE A 258 -7.10 34.95 13.56
N PRO A 259 -6.36 35.88 12.91
CA PRO A 259 -6.93 36.79 11.93
C PRO A 259 -7.02 36.15 10.54
N GLN A 260 -8.21 36.22 9.94
CA GLN A 260 -8.46 35.91 8.53
C GLN A 260 -7.70 36.88 7.62
N LYS A 261 -6.96 36.35 6.65
CA LYS A 261 -6.54 37.10 5.45
C LYS A 261 -6.97 36.37 4.19
N THR A 262 -7.70 37.11 3.37
CA THR A 262 -8.17 36.78 2.04
C THR A 262 -7.02 36.87 1.03
N ALA A 263 -6.91 35.88 0.13
CA ALA A 263 -6.00 35.96 -1.02
C ALA A 263 -6.75 35.61 -2.31
N SER A 264 -6.70 36.56 -3.23
CA SER A 264 -7.22 36.57 -4.58
C SER A 264 -6.36 35.73 -5.54
N ALA A 265 -7.01 34.96 -6.41
CA ALA A 265 -6.39 34.20 -7.48
C ALA A 265 -5.90 35.11 -8.63
N SER A 266 -4.71 34.84 -9.15
CA SER A 266 -4.26 35.31 -10.47
C SER A 266 -3.57 34.18 -11.23
N ALA A 267 -3.87 34.13 -12.53
CA ALA A 267 -3.64 33.04 -13.46
C ALA A 267 -2.17 32.78 -13.83
N ASP A 268 -1.93 31.51 -14.18
CA ASP A 268 -0.69 30.87 -14.60
C ASP A 268 -0.01 31.51 -15.83
N GLY A 269 1.32 31.60 -15.76
CA GLY A 269 2.21 31.85 -16.87
C GLY A 269 3.13 30.64 -17.08
N ASP A 270 2.99 30.00 -18.24
CA ASP A 270 3.72 28.83 -18.71
C ASP A 270 5.20 29.18 -18.99
N ILE A 271 6.14 28.51 -18.31
CA ILE A 271 7.59 28.65 -18.56
C ILE A 271 8.14 27.29 -18.99
N THR A 272 8.38 27.16 -20.30
CA THR A 272 9.16 26.09 -20.90
C THR A 272 10.65 26.33 -20.66
N MET A 273 11.34 25.41 -19.99
CA MET A 273 12.81 25.38 -19.94
C MET A 273 13.32 24.24 -20.82
N ALA A 274 14.22 24.58 -21.73
CA ALA A 274 14.84 23.69 -22.69
C ALA A 274 15.74 22.66 -22.00
N ASP A 275 15.64 21.43 -22.50
CA ASP A 275 16.41 20.26 -22.11
C ASP A 275 17.69 20.24 -22.98
N ASP A 276 18.85 20.27 -22.34
CA ASP A 276 20.16 20.22 -23.01
C ASP A 276 20.96 19.07 -22.37
N THR A 277 20.78 17.88 -22.93
CA THR A 277 21.54 16.68 -22.53
C THR A 277 22.05 15.96 -23.77
N THR A 278 23.27 16.28 -24.18
CA THR A 278 24.07 15.46 -25.10
C THR A 278 24.97 14.55 -24.27
N GLY A 279 24.78 13.24 -24.38
CA GLY A 279 25.56 12.22 -23.68
C GLY A 279 25.75 11.01 -24.58
N GLU A 280 26.92 10.95 -25.22
CA GLU A 280 27.40 9.84 -26.04
C GLU A 280 27.57 8.55 -25.19
N SER A 281 27.19 7.42 -25.77
CA SER A 281 27.34 6.09 -25.18
C SER A 281 28.59 5.41 -25.75
N PRO A 282 29.48 4.81 -24.95
CA PRO A 282 30.49 3.90 -25.47
C PRO A 282 30.03 2.45 -25.35
N GLU A 283 30.18 1.73 -26.46
CA GLU A 283 30.04 0.27 -26.58
C GLU A 283 31.24 -0.43 -25.90
N GLU A 284 30.98 -1.43 -25.06
CA GLU A 284 32.00 -2.34 -24.53
C GLU A 284 31.81 -3.77 -25.05
N SER A 285 32.83 -4.24 -25.76
CA SER A 285 33.02 -5.63 -26.20
C SER A 285 33.76 -6.44 -25.13
N ALA A 286 33.17 -7.53 -24.65
CA ALA A 286 33.78 -8.45 -23.69
C ALA A 286 34.51 -9.61 -24.39
N ASN A 287 35.74 -9.90 -23.95
CA ASN A 287 36.45 -11.17 -24.16
C ASN A 287 36.75 -11.81 -22.79
N PRO A 288 36.63 -13.13 -22.61
CA PRO A 288 36.83 -13.76 -21.30
C PRO A 288 38.29 -14.21 -21.09
N ILE A 289 38.82 -13.90 -19.90
CA ILE A 289 40.06 -14.47 -19.37
C ILE A 289 39.67 -15.60 -18.41
N SER A 290 40.17 -16.80 -18.68
CA SER A 290 40.03 -17.98 -17.83
C SER A 290 41.18 -18.07 -16.84
N ASP A 291 40.89 -18.05 -15.53
CA ASP A 291 41.87 -18.35 -14.49
C ASP A 291 41.61 -19.71 -13.82
N ARG A 292 42.68 -20.51 -13.81
CA ARG A 292 42.81 -21.81 -13.15
C ARG A 292 43.00 -21.62 -11.66
N VAL A 293 42.22 -22.33 -10.84
CA VAL A 293 42.44 -22.45 -9.39
C VAL A 293 43.14 -23.76 -9.09
N SER A 294 44.35 -23.66 -8.53
CA SER A 294 45.08 -24.77 -7.90
C SER A 294 44.60 -24.98 -6.47
N SER A 295 44.23 -26.22 -6.18
CA SER A 295 43.93 -26.72 -4.84
C SER A 295 45.22 -27.06 -4.07
N ASN A 296 45.37 -26.54 -2.86
CA ASN A 296 46.25 -27.13 -1.85
C ASN A 296 45.50 -27.24 -0.53
N GLY A 297 45.42 -28.47 -0.03
CA GLY A 297 44.86 -28.81 1.26
C GLY A 297 45.87 -28.61 2.39
N GLY A 298 45.37 -28.13 3.52
CA GLY A 298 46.09 -28.08 4.78
C GLY A 298 45.10 -28.31 5.91
N ALA A 299 45.33 -29.37 6.68
CA ALA A 299 44.54 -29.77 7.83
C ALA A 299 44.75 -28.80 9.01
N THR A 300 43.68 -28.50 9.75
CA THR A 300 43.77 -27.77 11.02
C THR A 300 42.94 -28.46 12.09
N THR A 301 43.64 -28.67 13.20
CA THR A 301 43.22 -29.22 14.49
C THR A 301 42.20 -28.33 15.19
N GLY A 302 41.24 -28.97 15.85
CA GLY A 302 40.15 -28.31 16.56
C GLY A 302 40.58 -27.59 17.84
N GLU A 303 40.17 -26.33 17.93
CA GLU A 303 40.07 -25.58 19.18
C GLU A 303 38.63 -25.05 19.30
N THR A 304 37.97 -25.48 20.39
CA THR A 304 36.63 -25.06 20.78
C THR A 304 36.65 -23.58 21.13
N THR A 305 36.36 -22.74 20.14
CA THR A 305 36.17 -21.29 20.29
C THR A 305 34.70 -21.00 20.57
N THR A 306 34.45 -20.31 21.67
CA THR A 306 33.17 -19.69 21.98
C THR A 306 32.66 -18.88 20.78
N ALA A 307 31.48 -19.24 20.28
CA ALA A 307 30.88 -18.69 19.06
C ALA A 307 30.61 -17.18 19.22
N ARG A 308 31.61 -16.37 18.85
CA ARG A 308 31.48 -14.95 18.63
C ARG A 308 30.63 -14.78 17.36
N ALA A 309 29.48 -14.12 17.47
CA ALA A 309 28.58 -13.82 16.35
C ALA A 309 29.42 -13.41 15.13
N THR A 310 29.51 -14.29 14.14
CA THR A 310 30.42 -14.13 13.01
C THR A 310 29.76 -13.13 12.10
N SER A 311 30.12 -11.85 12.26
CA SER A 311 29.67 -10.80 11.35
C SER A 311 29.98 -11.23 9.93
N LEU A 312 28.96 -11.28 9.06
CA LEU A 312 29.16 -11.57 7.64
C LEU A 312 30.29 -10.66 7.11
N PRO A 313 31.22 -11.19 6.31
CA PRO A 313 32.32 -10.40 5.79
C PRO A 313 31.75 -9.20 5.03
N LEU A 314 32.08 -8.00 5.50
CA LEU A 314 31.63 -6.77 4.85
C LEU A 314 32.13 -6.80 3.39
N PRO A 315 31.27 -6.49 2.41
CA PRO A 315 31.68 -6.40 1.03
C PRO A 315 32.85 -5.42 0.90
N ARG A 316 33.80 -5.71 -0.01
CA ARG A 316 34.98 -4.85 -0.25
C ARG A 316 34.59 -3.40 -0.57
N ASN A 317 33.40 -3.20 -1.14
CA ASN A 317 32.79 -1.90 -1.34
C ASN A 317 31.29 -1.98 -1.00
N PRO A 318 30.83 -1.38 0.12
CA PRO A 318 29.42 -1.45 0.56
C PRO A 318 28.46 -0.57 -0.26
N PHE A 319 28.98 0.21 -1.22
CA PHE A 319 28.19 1.05 -2.12
C PHE A 319 27.84 0.35 -3.44
N LEU A 320 28.38 -0.85 -3.70
CA LEU A 320 28.06 -1.61 -4.91
C LEU A 320 26.63 -2.11 -4.86
N THR A 321 25.92 -1.96 -5.98
CA THR A 321 24.53 -2.43 -6.14
C THR A 321 24.45 -3.72 -6.96
N ASP A 322 25.50 -4.04 -7.71
CA ASP A 322 25.54 -5.21 -8.57
C ASP A 322 25.45 -6.51 -7.76
N GLY A 323 24.53 -7.39 -8.16
CA GLY A 323 24.29 -8.67 -7.50
C GLY A 323 23.48 -8.58 -6.20
N LEU A 324 23.08 -7.38 -5.77
CA LEU A 324 22.16 -7.24 -4.64
C LEU A 324 20.70 -7.45 -5.10
N PRO A 325 19.89 -8.20 -4.35
CA PRO A 325 18.48 -8.34 -4.64
C PRO A 325 17.73 -7.05 -4.31
N LYS A 326 16.72 -6.72 -5.12
CA LYS A 326 15.77 -5.65 -4.81
C LYS A 326 14.91 -6.04 -3.62
N LEU A 327 14.68 -5.10 -2.72
CA LEU A 327 13.65 -5.26 -1.69
C LEU A 327 12.29 -4.97 -2.32
N GLU A 328 11.56 -6.04 -2.61
CA GLU A 328 10.20 -5.99 -3.16
C GLU A 328 9.18 -6.62 -2.19
N GLU A 329 9.63 -7.07 -1.02
CA GLU A 329 8.82 -7.55 0.09
C GLU A 329 8.62 -6.45 1.13
N PHE A 330 7.54 -6.54 1.91
CA PHE A 330 7.44 -5.71 3.11
C PHE A 330 8.46 -6.15 4.15
N ILE A 331 9.08 -5.18 4.81
CA ILE A 331 9.76 -5.41 6.07
C ILE A 331 8.68 -5.61 7.14
N PRO A 332 8.71 -6.67 7.95
CA PRO A 332 7.79 -6.82 9.09
C PRO A 332 7.81 -5.57 9.98
N GLU A 333 6.64 -5.14 10.47
CA GLU A 333 6.47 -3.86 11.20
C GLU A 333 7.34 -3.80 12.47
N GLU A 334 7.45 -4.94 13.14
CA GLU A 334 8.32 -5.16 14.30
C GLU A 334 9.81 -5.05 13.98
N HIS A 335 10.21 -5.12 12.71
CA HIS A 335 11.60 -5.04 12.24
C HIS A 335 11.88 -3.84 11.33
N LEU A 336 10.88 -2.99 11.16
CA LEU A 336 10.94 -1.80 10.35
C LEU A 336 11.97 -0.82 11.01
N PRO A 337 12.96 -0.23 10.28
CA PRO A 337 14.05 0.52 10.91
C PRO A 337 13.63 1.85 11.53
N ASP A 338 13.95 2.05 12.81
CA ASP A 338 13.70 3.33 13.52
C ASP A 338 14.80 4.36 13.24
N ILE A 339 16.03 3.87 13.02
CA ILE A 339 17.22 4.69 12.82
C ILE A 339 17.92 4.25 11.53
N LEU A 340 18.25 5.22 10.67
CA LEU A 340 19.17 5.00 9.56
C LEU A 340 20.50 5.67 9.85
N MET A 341 21.57 4.89 9.75
CA MET A 341 22.93 5.40 9.69
C MET A 341 23.33 5.51 8.22
N VAL A 342 23.40 6.74 7.72
CA VAL A 342 23.55 7.04 6.30
C VAL A 342 25.01 7.31 5.97
N HIS A 343 25.60 6.44 5.15
CA HIS A 343 26.94 6.60 4.61
C HIS A 343 26.86 7.38 3.30
N ASP A 344 27.31 8.63 3.31
CA ASP A 344 27.20 9.53 2.16
C ASP A 344 28.55 10.23 1.89
N PRO A 345 29.51 9.56 1.21
CA PRO A 345 30.82 10.12 0.89
C PRO A 345 30.74 11.31 -0.08
N ASN A 346 29.68 11.43 -0.88
CA ASN A 346 29.53 12.47 -1.89
C ASN A 346 28.67 13.66 -1.44
N ASN A 347 28.20 13.64 -0.20
CA ASN A 347 27.30 14.66 0.37
C ASN A 347 26.02 14.88 -0.46
N VAL A 348 25.44 13.82 -1.03
CA VAL A 348 24.19 13.92 -1.81
C VAL A 348 22.99 14.31 -0.95
N THR A 349 23.07 14.07 0.37
CA THR A 349 22.08 14.49 1.37
C THR A 349 22.21 15.94 1.80
N ASN A 350 23.29 16.64 1.42
CA ASN A 350 23.62 17.98 1.92
C ASN A 350 23.79 18.07 3.46
N ALA A 351 24.18 16.98 4.12
CA ALA A 351 24.30 16.94 5.57
C ALA A 351 25.69 17.36 6.11
N ARG A 352 26.73 17.30 5.28
CA ARG A 352 28.10 17.59 5.72
C ARG A 352 28.35 19.09 5.76
N LYS A 353 28.85 19.56 6.90
CA LYS A 353 29.44 20.89 7.03
C LYS A 353 30.79 20.93 6.30
N ALA A 354 31.08 22.03 5.62
CA ALA A 354 32.38 22.26 5.00
C ALA A 354 33.51 22.12 6.03
N GLY A 355 34.55 21.34 5.71
CA GLY A 355 35.76 21.21 6.54
C GLY A 355 35.87 19.98 7.45
N ARG A 356 34.87 19.08 7.49
CA ARG A 356 35.05 17.75 8.13
C ARG A 356 35.62 16.75 7.12
N SER A 357 36.82 16.23 7.38
CA SER A 357 37.46 15.17 6.59
C SER A 357 36.84 13.80 6.81
N ASP A 358 36.21 13.59 7.97
CA ASP A 358 35.82 12.25 8.42
C ASP A 358 34.46 11.85 7.85
N VAL A 359 34.42 10.68 7.20
CA VAL A 359 33.20 10.06 6.67
C VAL A 359 32.42 9.41 7.81
N VAL A 360 31.93 10.22 8.75
CA VAL A 360 31.06 9.75 9.82
C VAL A 360 29.65 9.55 9.24
N PRO A 361 28.99 8.40 9.47
CA PRO A 361 27.62 8.19 9.04
C PRO A 361 26.66 9.19 9.68
N ILE A 362 25.72 9.72 8.89
CA ILE A 362 24.73 10.70 9.36
C ILE A 362 23.55 9.93 9.94
N LYS A 363 23.13 10.29 11.14
CA LYS A 363 21.97 9.66 11.78
C LYS A 363 20.68 10.30 11.29
N TYR A 364 19.73 9.47 10.92
CA TYR A 364 18.36 9.83 10.60
C TYR A 364 17.41 9.02 11.48
N LYS A 365 16.26 9.61 11.86
CA LYS A 365 15.20 8.94 12.62
C LYS A 365 13.96 8.81 11.74
N ARG A 366 13.28 7.67 11.84
CA ARG A 366 12.01 7.45 11.14
C ARG A 366 10.96 8.43 11.65
N PHE A 367 10.25 9.01 10.70
CA PHE A 367 9.10 9.88 10.94
C PHE A 367 7.81 9.19 10.45
N TYR A 368 7.83 8.56 9.27
CA TYR A 368 6.73 7.70 8.79
C TYR A 368 7.22 6.28 8.40
N PRO A 369 6.38 5.25 8.54
CA PRO A 369 5.21 5.26 9.41
C PRO A 369 5.61 5.61 10.85
N THR A 370 4.68 6.20 11.59
CA THR A 370 4.96 6.66 12.96
C THR A 370 5.42 5.45 13.78
N PRO A 371 6.63 5.47 14.37
CA PRO A 371 7.08 4.36 15.19
C PRO A 371 6.07 4.10 16.31
N ILE A 372 5.75 2.83 16.55
CA ILE A 372 4.97 2.44 17.73
C ILE A 372 5.86 2.75 18.94
N ASN A 373 5.44 3.72 19.76
CA ASN A 373 6.21 4.19 20.90
C ASN A 373 6.20 3.12 22.01
N ASP A 374 7.17 2.20 22.00
CA ASP A 374 7.49 1.34 23.15
C ASP A 374 8.31 2.14 24.20
N GLU A 375 8.02 3.44 24.37
CA GLU A 375 8.78 4.35 25.23
C GLU A 375 8.65 4.00 26.72
N GLU A 376 7.66 3.17 27.11
CA GLU A 376 7.51 2.73 28.50
C GLU A 376 8.69 1.88 29.02
N ASN A 377 9.55 1.34 28.14
CA ASN A 377 10.63 0.43 28.57
C ASN A 377 12.06 1.01 28.57
N GLY A 378 12.26 2.29 28.24
CA GLY A 378 13.53 3.02 28.51
C GLY A 378 14.85 2.50 27.91
N ASP A 379 14.87 1.32 27.27
CA ASP A 379 16.10 0.64 26.81
C ASP A 379 15.95 -0.03 25.43
N SER A 380 14.91 0.33 24.66
CA SER A 380 14.83 -0.15 23.28
C SER A 380 15.90 0.55 22.44
N LYS A 381 17.05 -0.13 22.29
CA LYS A 381 18.04 0.19 21.25
C LYS A 381 17.31 0.12 19.91
N GLY A 382 16.84 1.28 19.43
CA GLY A 382 16.01 1.37 18.23
C GLY A 382 16.59 0.60 17.06
N LYS A 383 15.74 0.07 16.19
CA LYS A 383 16.14 -0.79 15.07
C LYS A 383 17.01 -0.01 14.09
N VAL A 384 18.32 -0.25 14.13
CA VAL A 384 19.31 0.48 13.33
C VAL A 384 19.56 -0.25 12.01
N SER A 385 19.38 0.46 10.89
CA SER A 385 19.82 0.04 9.56
C SER A 385 20.93 0.94 9.03
N GLN A 386 21.69 0.43 8.06
CA GLN A 386 22.76 1.18 7.38
C GLN A 386 22.38 1.41 5.93
N LEU A 387 22.34 2.68 5.51
CA LEU A 387 22.02 3.07 4.13
C LEU A 387 23.28 3.62 3.45
N TYR A 388 23.60 3.11 2.27
CA TYR A 388 24.80 3.49 1.54
C TYR A 388 24.43 4.31 0.29
N LEU A 389 24.66 5.62 0.35
CA LEU A 389 24.37 6.53 -0.76
C LEU A 389 25.65 6.83 -1.53
N ASN A 390 25.58 6.74 -2.86
CA ASN A 390 26.69 7.12 -3.74
C ASN A 390 26.13 7.87 -4.94
N LYS A 391 26.80 8.96 -5.34
CA LYS A 391 26.39 9.76 -6.50
C LYS A 391 26.31 8.94 -7.78
N THR A 392 27.15 7.90 -7.93
CA THR A 392 27.15 7.00 -9.10
C THR A 392 25.91 6.11 -9.17
N ASN A 393 25.22 5.88 -8.06
CA ASN A 393 24.04 5.03 -8.00
C ASN A 393 22.73 5.79 -8.24
N ARG A 394 22.81 7.06 -8.68
CA ARG A 394 21.64 7.84 -9.08
C ARG A 394 21.08 7.27 -10.39
N PHE A 395 19.83 6.83 -10.37
CA PHE A 395 19.17 6.28 -11.56
C PHE A 395 17.88 7.02 -11.94
N GLY A 396 17.42 7.97 -11.10
CA GLY A 396 16.24 8.78 -11.38
C GLY A 396 16.44 10.24 -11.03
N THR A 397 15.77 11.11 -11.79
CA THR A 397 15.69 12.55 -11.55
C THR A 397 14.23 12.96 -11.73
N GLY A 398 13.61 13.49 -10.67
CA GLY A 398 12.27 14.05 -10.70
C GLY A 398 12.30 15.56 -10.81
N ASN A 399 11.14 16.22 -10.75
CA ASN A 399 11.07 17.68 -10.79
C ASN A 399 11.63 18.34 -9.52
N HIS A 400 11.62 17.62 -8.39
CA HIS A 400 12.00 18.14 -7.08
C HIS A 400 12.90 17.19 -6.28
N SER A 401 13.41 16.14 -6.91
CA SER A 401 14.15 15.10 -6.19
C SER A 401 15.11 14.32 -7.08
N PHE A 402 16.10 13.72 -6.43
CA PHE A 402 16.94 12.68 -7.03
C PHE A 402 16.56 11.32 -6.44
N VAL A 403 16.68 10.26 -7.24
CA VAL A 403 16.42 8.89 -6.80
C VAL A 403 17.68 8.05 -6.99
N TYR A 404 18.06 7.36 -5.91
CA TYR A 404 19.25 6.53 -5.82
C TYR A 404 18.88 5.08 -5.59
N ARG A 405 19.58 4.16 -6.25
CA ARG A 405 19.55 2.74 -5.91
C ARG A 405 20.55 2.56 -4.78
N ALA A 406 20.05 2.39 -3.56
CA ALA A 406 20.90 2.38 -2.37
C ALA A 406 20.97 0.97 -1.78
N PRO A 407 22.18 0.42 -1.55
CA PRO A 407 22.33 -0.73 -0.66
C PRO A 407 21.83 -0.40 0.74
N LEU A 408 21.04 -1.30 1.31
CA LEU A 408 20.48 -1.22 2.64
C LEU A 408 20.85 -2.48 3.42
N THR A 409 21.52 -2.29 4.55
CA THR A 409 21.68 -3.32 5.58
C THR A 409 20.51 -3.22 6.55
N LEU A 410 19.72 -4.28 6.62
CA LEU A 410 18.53 -4.39 7.47
C LEU A 410 18.89 -4.50 8.96
N PRO A 411 17.96 -4.18 9.89
CA PRO A 411 18.23 -4.30 11.31
C PRO A 411 18.18 -5.77 11.74
N ALA A 412 19.03 -6.18 12.68
CA ALA A 412 18.96 -7.51 13.24
C ALA A 412 17.56 -7.81 13.82
N PRO A 413 17.03 -9.04 13.69
CA PRO A 413 17.68 -10.24 13.15
C PRO A 413 17.55 -10.39 11.61
N LEU A 414 17.05 -9.38 10.91
CA LEU A 414 16.84 -9.45 9.46
C LEU A 414 18.15 -9.36 8.68
N TYR A 415 18.23 -10.13 7.61
CA TYR A 415 19.27 -10.00 6.59
C TYR A 415 18.74 -10.42 5.22
N ALA A 416 19.41 -9.97 4.17
CA ALA A 416 19.11 -10.38 2.81
C ALA A 416 19.75 -11.71 2.46
N SER A 417 19.17 -12.44 1.51
CA SER A 417 19.76 -13.64 0.91
C SER A 417 21.06 -13.42 0.11
N SER A 418 21.52 -12.17 -0.03
CA SER A 418 22.78 -11.83 -0.68
C SER A 418 24.01 -12.17 0.18
N GLN A 419 25.18 -12.25 -0.45
CA GLN A 419 26.43 -12.53 0.25
C GLN A 419 26.79 -11.48 1.31
N SER A 420 26.44 -10.22 1.07
CA SER A 420 26.66 -9.13 2.03
C SER A 420 25.56 -8.98 3.07
N GLY A 421 24.45 -9.72 2.94
CA GLY A 421 23.25 -9.53 3.77
C GLY A 421 22.46 -8.25 3.44
N GLN A 422 22.79 -7.56 2.34
CA GLN A 422 22.15 -6.31 1.92
C GLN A 422 21.10 -6.52 0.80
N VAL A 423 20.14 -5.61 0.73
CA VAL A 423 19.18 -5.44 -0.37
C VAL A 423 19.38 -4.09 -1.06
N THR A 424 18.77 -3.87 -2.22
CA THR A 424 18.62 -2.51 -2.79
C THR A 424 17.24 -1.95 -2.53
N VAL A 425 17.18 -0.64 -2.27
CA VAL A 425 15.96 0.17 -2.18
C VAL A 425 16.08 1.40 -3.07
N ALA A 426 14.94 1.99 -3.44
CA ALA A 426 14.92 3.34 -4.00
C ALA A 426 14.94 4.36 -2.85
N ALA A 427 15.99 5.16 -2.79
CA ALA A 427 16.13 6.28 -1.86
C ALA A 427 15.90 7.60 -2.62
N LYS A 428 14.77 8.26 -2.34
CA LYS A 428 14.41 9.55 -2.92
C LYS A 428 14.84 10.68 -1.98
N LEU A 429 15.60 11.63 -2.51
CA LEU A 429 16.13 12.81 -1.82
C LEU A 429 15.57 14.07 -2.46
N ALA A 430 15.22 15.06 -1.65
CA ALA A 430 14.80 16.37 -2.12
C ALA A 430 15.98 17.17 -2.71
N TYR A 431 15.67 18.07 -3.64
CA TYR A 431 16.62 19.11 -4.04
C TYR A 431 16.90 20.07 -2.90
N ASP A 432 17.96 20.87 -3.04
CA ASP A 432 18.38 21.92 -2.11
C ASP A 432 17.46 23.15 -2.13
N ARG A 433 16.15 22.93 -2.27
CA ARG A 433 15.09 23.94 -2.27
C ARG A 433 14.07 23.62 -1.19
N CYS A 434 13.64 24.60 -0.40
CA CYS A 434 12.69 24.39 0.71
C CYS A 434 11.40 23.67 0.26
N THR A 435 10.85 24.03 -0.89
CA THR A 435 9.60 23.43 -1.41
C THR A 435 9.78 21.98 -1.83
N ALA A 436 10.98 21.58 -2.29
CA ALA A 436 11.27 20.19 -2.60
C ALA A 436 11.21 19.30 -1.35
N HIS A 437 11.62 19.82 -0.19
CA HIS A 437 11.50 19.11 1.08
C HIS A 437 10.02 18.96 1.48
N GLY A 438 9.22 20.03 1.33
CA GLY A 438 7.78 19.98 1.60
C GLY A 438 7.03 19.01 0.70
N LEU A 439 7.36 18.95 -0.60
CA LEU A 439 6.79 17.99 -1.53
C LEU A 439 7.17 16.55 -1.18
N LEU A 440 8.44 16.29 -0.83
CA LEU A 440 8.87 14.95 -0.43
C LEU A 440 8.23 14.50 0.90
N HIS A 441 8.02 15.44 1.83
CA HIS A 441 7.25 15.20 3.05
C HIS A 441 5.79 14.87 2.75
N ASN A 442 5.12 15.65 1.88
CA ASN A 442 3.75 15.38 1.48
C ASN A 442 3.62 14.02 0.78
N GLU A 443 4.56 13.67 -0.09
CA GLU A 443 4.62 12.35 -0.74
C GLU A 443 4.70 11.22 0.29
N ALA A 444 5.60 11.34 1.29
CA ALA A 444 5.69 10.36 2.37
C ALA A 444 4.39 10.24 3.17
N ARG A 445 3.73 11.38 3.46
CA ARG A 445 2.43 11.41 4.15
C ARG A 445 1.35 10.69 3.35
N VAL A 446 1.35 10.79 2.01
CA VAL A 446 0.41 10.06 1.16
C VAL A 446 0.67 8.56 1.28
N TYR A 447 1.91 8.12 1.14
CA TYR A 447 2.26 6.69 1.29
C TYR A 447 1.87 6.12 2.65
N ASP A 448 2.07 6.88 3.72
CA ASP A 448 1.67 6.50 5.08
C ASP A 448 0.14 6.34 5.24
N SER A 449 -0.63 7.16 4.53
CA SER A 449 -2.11 7.08 4.55
C SER A 449 -2.69 5.99 3.66
N LEU A 450 -1.90 5.43 2.73
CA LEU A 450 -2.40 4.43 1.80
C LEU A 450 -2.58 3.08 2.50
N PRO A 451 -3.74 2.42 2.37
CA PRO A 451 -3.93 1.08 2.90
C PRO A 451 -2.88 0.10 2.35
N LYS A 452 -2.41 -0.83 3.18
CA LYS A 452 -1.38 -1.81 2.80
C LYS A 452 -1.69 -2.58 1.51
N HIS A 453 -2.96 -2.95 1.29
CA HIS A 453 -3.37 -3.70 0.10
C HIS A 453 -3.16 -2.94 -1.22
N THR A 454 -2.99 -1.62 -1.18
CA THR A 454 -2.67 -0.80 -2.36
C THR A 454 -1.21 -0.95 -2.80
N GLN A 455 -0.38 -1.56 -1.97
CA GLN A 455 1.04 -1.83 -2.18
C GLN A 455 1.31 -3.35 -2.30
N GLU A 456 0.24 -4.16 -2.32
CA GLU A 456 0.26 -5.62 -2.49
C GLU A 456 -0.30 -6.02 -3.86
N ASP A 457 0.30 -7.04 -4.48
CA ASP A 457 -0.28 -7.70 -5.65
C ASP A 457 -1.22 -8.80 -5.18
N TRP A 458 -2.39 -8.94 -5.80
CA TRP A 458 -3.40 -9.94 -5.47
C TRP A 458 -3.68 -10.85 -6.67
N CYS A 459 -4.17 -12.05 -6.42
CA CYS A 459 -4.52 -12.98 -7.48
C CYS A 459 -5.83 -12.57 -8.19
N GLY A 460 -5.99 -13.04 -9.43
CA GLY A 460 -7.18 -12.84 -10.23
C GLY A 460 -7.33 -11.44 -10.82
N TYR A 461 -8.56 -11.12 -11.20
CA TYR A 461 -8.93 -9.95 -11.97
C TYR A 461 -10.07 -9.21 -11.28
N ASN A 462 -10.11 -7.90 -11.47
CA ASN A 462 -11.25 -7.10 -11.08
C ASN A 462 -11.83 -6.27 -12.21
N VAL A 463 -13.06 -5.81 -12.00
CA VAL A 463 -13.76 -4.91 -12.90
C VAL A 463 -13.90 -3.57 -12.21
N VAL A 464 -13.05 -2.63 -12.62
CA VAL A 464 -13.01 -1.27 -12.06
C VAL A 464 -14.04 -0.42 -12.81
N PRO A 465 -14.93 0.34 -12.14
CA PRO A 465 -15.85 1.24 -12.81
C PRO A 465 -15.14 2.15 -13.80
N GLN A 466 -15.77 2.41 -14.95
CA GLN A 466 -15.20 3.10 -16.13
C GLN A 466 -14.20 2.27 -16.96
N CYS A 467 -13.67 1.16 -16.43
CA CYS A 467 -12.99 0.12 -17.20
C CYS A 467 -13.94 -1.02 -17.53
N ARG A 468 -14.25 -1.20 -18.82
CA ARG A 468 -15.08 -2.31 -19.29
C ARG A 468 -14.39 -3.68 -19.18
N PHE A 469 -13.06 -3.67 -19.20
CA PHE A 469 -12.25 -4.88 -19.32
C PHE A 469 -11.69 -5.29 -17.96
N PRO A 470 -11.67 -6.60 -17.64
CA PRO A 470 -11.03 -7.11 -16.44
C PRO A 470 -9.54 -6.79 -16.44
N VAL A 471 -9.03 -6.35 -15.30
CA VAL A 471 -7.61 -6.04 -15.10
C VAL A 471 -7.06 -6.83 -13.91
N PRO A 472 -5.78 -7.21 -13.92
CA PRO A 472 -5.16 -7.84 -12.76
C PRO A 472 -5.29 -6.96 -11.51
N VAL A 473 -5.47 -7.61 -10.35
CA VAL A 473 -5.50 -6.91 -9.07
C VAL A 473 -4.07 -6.62 -8.59
N SER A 474 -3.34 -5.81 -9.35
CA SER A 474 -1.96 -5.44 -9.03
C SER A 474 -1.89 -4.37 -7.93
N ALA A 475 -0.74 -4.22 -7.29
CA ALA A 475 -0.49 -3.04 -6.46
C ALA A 475 -0.60 -1.74 -7.27
N ILE A 476 -1.12 -0.71 -6.62
CA ILE A 476 -1.31 0.65 -7.13
C ILE A 476 -0.03 1.45 -6.89
N ALA A 477 0.59 1.33 -5.71
CA ALA A 477 1.73 2.13 -5.26
C ALA A 477 2.93 1.24 -4.88
N PRO A 478 4.18 1.75 -4.94
CA PRO A 478 5.36 1.08 -4.42
C PRO A 478 5.20 0.69 -2.95
N LYS A 479 5.90 -0.35 -2.52
CA LYS A 479 6.06 -0.59 -1.07
C LYS A 479 6.80 0.56 -0.40
N PHE A 480 6.24 1.06 0.69
CA PHE A 480 6.77 2.15 1.48
C PHE A 480 7.56 1.59 2.68
N TYR A 481 8.87 1.88 2.74
CA TYR A 481 9.75 1.39 3.81
C TYR A 481 10.02 2.44 4.89
N GLY A 482 9.75 3.70 4.58
CA GLY A 482 9.71 4.77 5.58
C GLY A 482 10.21 6.11 5.06
N TYR A 483 9.90 7.14 5.82
CA TYR A 483 10.37 8.50 5.63
C TYR A 483 11.18 8.92 6.84
N TYR A 484 12.39 9.39 6.57
CA TYR A 484 13.42 9.59 7.57
C TYR A 484 13.92 11.03 7.55
N LEU A 485 14.07 11.59 8.75
CA LEU A 485 14.51 12.96 8.94
C LEU A 485 15.89 13.00 9.62
N PRO A 486 16.77 13.94 9.23
CA PRO A 486 18.07 14.08 9.85
C PRO A 486 17.92 14.47 11.33
N VAL A 487 18.78 13.95 12.19
CA VAL A 487 18.80 14.37 13.60
C VAL A 487 19.89 15.40 13.88
N ASP A 488 19.68 16.22 14.90
CA ASP A 488 20.70 17.14 15.42
C ASP A 488 21.68 16.47 16.39
N ASP A 489 22.64 17.24 16.89
CA ASP A 489 23.66 16.75 17.84
C ASP A 489 23.04 16.30 19.19
N THR A 490 21.80 16.71 19.47
CA THR A 490 21.02 16.29 20.66
C THR A 490 20.13 15.06 20.38
N GLY A 491 20.09 14.58 19.13
CA GLY A 491 19.27 13.45 18.70
C GLY A 491 17.83 13.82 18.33
N ASN A 492 17.47 15.10 18.30
CA ASN A 492 16.15 15.57 17.92
C ASN A 492 15.99 15.62 16.40
N ILE A 493 14.80 15.29 15.92
CA ILE A 493 14.43 15.37 14.50
C ILE A 493 14.48 16.83 14.03
N LYS A 494 15.15 17.08 12.89
CA LYS A 494 15.10 18.39 12.21
C LYS A 494 14.09 18.37 11.08
N LEU A 495 12.90 18.92 11.34
CA LEU A 495 11.95 19.27 10.29
C LEU A 495 12.03 20.78 10.06
N ASN A 496 12.72 21.18 8.99
CA ASN A 496 12.88 22.59 8.64
C ASN A 496 11.89 22.94 7.52
N GLU A 497 11.13 24.01 7.74
CA GLU A 497 10.15 24.52 6.79
C GLU A 497 10.27 26.05 6.69
N HIS A 498 9.86 26.59 5.54
CA HIS A 498 9.75 28.04 5.34
C HIS A 498 8.31 28.38 4.96
N ASN A 499 7.63 29.12 5.83
CA ASN A 499 6.21 29.45 5.66
C ASN A 499 5.94 30.40 4.48
N ASP A 500 6.92 31.24 4.12
CA ASP A 500 6.75 32.27 3.08
C ASP A 500 7.20 31.81 1.68
N CYS A 501 7.60 30.54 1.53
CA CYS A 501 8.06 29.99 0.26
C CYS A 501 6.93 29.28 -0.48
N SER A 502 6.88 29.47 -1.81
CA SER A 502 5.97 28.75 -2.71
C SER A 502 6.76 28.06 -3.82
N GLU A 503 6.13 27.14 -4.54
CA GLU A 503 6.79 26.44 -5.65
C GLU A 503 7.28 27.37 -6.75
N ASP A 504 6.60 28.49 -6.97
CA ASP A 504 6.99 29.54 -7.93
C ASP A 504 8.14 30.41 -7.42
N ARG A 505 8.36 30.43 -6.10
CA ARG A 505 9.41 31.23 -5.44
C ARG A 505 10.15 30.38 -4.40
N PRO A 506 10.84 29.30 -4.83
CA PRO A 506 11.57 28.45 -3.91
C PRO A 506 12.87 29.16 -3.50
N CYS A 507 13.24 29.08 -2.23
CA CYS A 507 14.57 29.48 -1.79
C CYS A 507 15.49 28.27 -1.65
N ARG A 508 16.79 28.52 -1.84
CA ARG A 508 17.83 27.50 -1.65
C ARG A 508 18.05 27.28 -0.16
N VAL A 509 18.28 26.03 0.24
CA VAL A 509 18.45 25.64 1.63
C VAL A 509 19.73 24.83 1.83
N GLU A 510 20.38 25.02 2.97
CA GLU A 510 21.65 24.35 3.30
C GLU A 510 21.48 23.18 4.27
N TRP A 511 20.25 22.91 4.73
CA TRP A 511 20.00 21.79 5.63
C TRP A 511 19.88 20.46 4.89
N PRO A 512 20.05 19.31 5.59
CA PRO A 512 20.04 18.02 4.94
C PRO A 512 18.67 17.67 4.35
N SER A 513 18.68 16.99 3.20
CA SER A 513 17.49 16.39 2.62
C SER A 513 16.91 15.32 3.56
N PRO A 514 15.57 15.24 3.69
CA PRO A 514 14.93 14.05 4.20
C PRO A 514 15.11 12.88 3.21
N ILE A 515 14.85 11.64 3.67
CA ILE A 515 15.02 10.43 2.86
C ILE A 515 13.71 9.66 2.84
N LEU A 516 13.17 9.42 1.64
CA LEU A 516 12.04 8.55 1.42
C LEU A 516 12.52 7.21 0.84
N LEU A 517 12.30 6.12 1.57
CA LEU A 517 12.67 4.75 1.16
C LEU A 517 11.45 3.99 0.64
N MET A 518 11.59 3.41 -0.55
CA MET A 518 10.53 2.66 -1.22
C MET A 518 11.06 1.56 -2.16
N GLU A 519 10.14 0.73 -2.66
CA GLU A 519 10.38 -0.27 -3.71
C GLU A 519 10.99 0.36 -4.97
N GLU A 520 11.90 -0.36 -5.63
CA GLU A 520 12.51 0.06 -6.89
C GLU A 520 11.73 -0.44 -8.11
N CYS A 521 10.77 0.36 -8.59
CA CYS A 521 9.70 -0.06 -9.52
C CYS A 521 10.05 -0.05 -11.03
N GLY A 522 11.33 0.02 -11.42
CA GLY A 522 11.76 -0.08 -12.82
C GLY A 522 11.76 1.25 -13.59
N ASN A 523 11.23 1.24 -14.82
CA ASN A 523 11.30 2.37 -15.76
C ASN A 523 9.92 2.99 -16.03
N PRO A 524 9.83 4.28 -16.38
CA PRO A 524 8.56 4.88 -16.75
C PRO A 524 7.88 4.17 -17.94
N VAL A 525 6.55 4.07 -17.93
CA VAL A 525 5.79 3.44 -19.00
C VAL A 525 5.89 4.23 -20.31
N GLN A 526 5.79 3.51 -21.42
CA GLN A 526 5.73 4.08 -22.77
C GLN A 526 4.45 3.58 -23.44
N PRO A 527 3.32 4.31 -23.32
CA PRO A 527 2.01 3.82 -23.73
C PRO A 527 1.93 3.36 -25.18
N SER A 528 2.67 4.00 -26.09
CA SER A 528 2.74 3.61 -27.51
C SER A 528 3.32 2.22 -27.76
N LYS A 529 4.06 1.64 -26.81
CA LYS A 529 4.64 0.30 -26.88
C LYS A 529 3.78 -0.77 -26.20
N PHE A 530 2.70 -0.37 -25.53
CA PHE A 530 1.90 -1.27 -24.71
C PHE A 530 0.70 -1.79 -25.48
N THR A 531 0.25 -3.00 -25.12
CA THR A 531 -1.03 -3.54 -25.60
C THR A 531 -2.20 -2.73 -25.03
N ALA A 532 -3.37 -2.82 -25.67
CA ALA A 532 -4.57 -2.19 -25.16
C ALA A 532 -4.89 -2.60 -23.71
N ASP A 533 -4.60 -3.86 -23.37
CA ASP A 533 -4.81 -4.40 -22.02
C ASP A 533 -3.82 -3.81 -21.01
N GLN A 534 -2.54 -3.70 -21.34
CA GLN A 534 -1.53 -3.06 -20.48
C GLN A 534 -1.85 -1.57 -20.24
N ARG A 535 -2.32 -0.84 -21.27
CA ARG A 535 -2.77 0.55 -21.11
C ARG A 535 -3.98 0.65 -20.19
N THR A 536 -4.97 -0.24 -20.36
CA THR A 536 -6.14 -0.31 -19.47
C THR A 536 -5.75 -0.66 -18.04
N GLU A 537 -4.75 -1.51 -17.82
CA GLU A 537 -4.24 -1.84 -16.48
C GLU A 537 -3.60 -0.62 -15.80
N CYS A 538 -2.74 0.10 -16.52
CA CYS A 538 -2.16 1.38 -16.05
C CYS A 538 -3.25 2.40 -15.69
N PHE A 539 -4.27 2.52 -16.55
CA PHE A 539 -5.39 3.44 -16.30
C PHE A 539 -6.20 3.01 -15.08
N SER A 540 -6.37 1.70 -14.87
CA SER A 540 -7.08 1.18 -13.71
C SER A 540 -6.40 1.55 -12.39
N LEU A 541 -5.07 1.71 -12.35
CA LEU A 541 -4.37 2.13 -11.12
C LEU A 541 -4.88 3.48 -10.63
N ILE A 542 -5.10 4.43 -11.55
CA ILE A 542 -5.58 5.78 -11.24
C ILE A 542 -7.03 5.74 -10.76
N LEU A 543 -7.89 4.99 -11.45
CA LEU A 543 -9.29 4.84 -11.05
C LEU A 543 -9.41 4.18 -9.67
N ARG A 544 -8.59 3.16 -9.39
CA ARG A 544 -8.55 2.49 -8.08
C ARG A 544 -8.01 3.41 -6.99
N LEU A 545 -7.05 4.28 -7.30
CA LEU A 545 -6.57 5.33 -6.39
C LEU A 545 -7.69 6.34 -6.06
N HIS A 546 -8.41 6.82 -7.08
CA HIS A 546 -9.53 7.76 -6.90
C HIS A 546 -10.70 7.15 -6.14
N HIS A 547 -10.94 5.85 -6.26
CA HIS A 547 -11.96 5.14 -5.48
C HIS A 547 -11.65 5.10 -3.98
N MET A 548 -10.40 5.33 -3.59
CA MET A 548 -9.98 5.50 -2.20
C MET A 548 -9.92 6.96 -1.79
N ASP A 549 -10.63 7.83 -2.52
CA ASP A 549 -10.65 9.27 -2.32
C ASP A 549 -9.25 9.89 -2.18
N THR A 550 -8.32 9.43 -3.02
CA THR A 550 -6.93 9.92 -3.09
C THR A 550 -6.63 10.36 -4.51
N VAL A 551 -6.05 11.55 -4.68
CA VAL A 551 -5.56 12.07 -5.97
C VAL A 551 -4.04 12.10 -5.95
N GLN A 552 -3.39 11.84 -7.09
CA GLN A 552 -1.92 11.86 -7.17
C GLN A 552 -1.37 13.30 -7.26
N GLY A 553 -2.17 14.24 -7.77
CA GLY A 553 -1.98 15.68 -7.78
C GLY A 553 -1.12 16.23 -8.92
N SER A 554 -0.49 15.37 -9.73
CA SER A 554 0.41 15.76 -10.83
C SER A 554 0.58 14.64 -11.85
N PHE A 555 -0.54 14.12 -12.34
CA PHE A 555 -0.50 12.91 -13.16
C PHE A 555 0.27 13.15 -14.46
N TYR A 556 1.22 12.26 -14.74
CA TYR A 556 1.89 12.12 -16.02
C TYR A 556 2.25 10.65 -16.23
N VAL A 557 2.32 10.17 -17.47
CA VAL A 557 2.73 8.78 -17.77
C VAL A 557 4.12 8.45 -17.23
N ARG A 558 5.00 9.45 -17.09
CA ARG A 558 6.33 9.23 -16.48
C ARG A 558 6.26 8.80 -15.00
N ASN A 559 5.13 9.06 -14.35
CA ASN A 559 4.86 8.72 -12.95
C ASN A 559 4.15 7.36 -12.81
N ILE A 560 3.99 6.61 -13.91
CA ILE A 560 3.66 5.19 -13.85
C ILE A 560 4.93 4.42 -14.22
N MET A 561 5.40 3.59 -13.30
CA MET A 561 6.59 2.77 -13.45
C MET A 561 6.21 1.36 -13.88
N CYS A 562 7.09 0.71 -14.62
CA CYS A 562 6.95 -0.66 -15.11
C CYS A 562 8.26 -1.43 -14.90
N GLN A 563 8.13 -2.63 -14.38
CA GLN A 563 9.21 -3.61 -14.26
C GLN A 563 8.77 -4.99 -14.73
N PRO A 564 9.72 -5.87 -15.11
CA PRO A 564 9.42 -7.25 -15.44
C PRO A 564 8.71 -7.95 -14.28
N GLY A 565 7.67 -8.74 -14.59
CA GLY A 565 6.91 -9.48 -13.60
C GLY A 565 6.57 -10.91 -14.06
N PRO A 566 5.73 -11.62 -13.31
CA PRO A 566 5.18 -11.19 -12.02
C PRO A 566 6.26 -11.15 -10.93
N LEU A 567 6.12 -10.31 -9.91
CA LEU A 567 7.12 -10.24 -8.83
C LEU A 567 7.18 -11.50 -7.97
N SER A 568 6.17 -12.37 -8.05
CA SER A 568 6.08 -13.64 -7.33
C SER A 568 7.06 -14.71 -7.83
N VAL A 569 7.64 -14.54 -9.02
CA VAL A 569 8.68 -15.45 -9.56
C VAL A 569 10.07 -14.84 -9.42
N ALA A 570 11.09 -15.69 -9.50
CA ALA A 570 12.48 -15.27 -9.36
C ALA A 570 12.86 -14.22 -10.42
N PRO A 571 13.73 -13.24 -10.12
CA PRO A 571 14.06 -12.14 -11.05
C PRO A 571 14.47 -12.58 -12.46
N LYS A 572 15.15 -13.73 -12.59
CA LYS A 572 15.59 -14.32 -13.86
C LYS A 572 14.46 -14.87 -14.75
N GLU A 573 13.28 -15.12 -14.17
CA GLU A 573 12.10 -15.69 -14.84
C GLU A 573 11.05 -14.62 -15.17
N ARG A 574 11.28 -13.38 -14.74
CA ARG A 574 10.36 -12.27 -14.97
C ARG A 574 10.47 -11.76 -16.41
N SER A 575 9.34 -11.32 -16.96
CA SER A 575 9.28 -10.74 -18.31
C SER A 575 8.37 -9.52 -18.38
N TYR A 576 8.45 -8.80 -19.51
CA TYR A 576 7.54 -7.69 -19.83
C TYR A 576 6.22 -8.16 -20.47
N ASP A 577 6.03 -9.46 -20.65
CA ASP A 577 4.74 -10.03 -21.09
C ASP A 577 3.72 -10.00 -19.95
N THR A 578 4.20 -10.16 -18.72
CA THR A 578 3.42 -10.02 -17.47
C THR A 578 4.02 -8.93 -16.58
N PRO A 579 4.01 -7.66 -17.03
CA PRO A 579 4.66 -6.56 -16.33
C PRO A 579 3.98 -6.26 -14.98
N SER A 580 4.70 -5.58 -14.09
CA SER A 580 4.15 -5.03 -12.85
C SER A 580 4.25 -3.51 -12.86
N PHE A 581 3.12 -2.84 -12.58
CA PHE A 581 2.99 -1.39 -12.66
C PHE A 581 2.81 -0.75 -11.29
N ARG A 582 3.28 0.49 -11.13
CA ARG A 582 3.14 1.30 -9.91
C ARG A 582 2.98 2.79 -10.24
N ILE A 583 2.09 3.50 -9.54
CA ILE A 583 2.04 4.97 -9.55
C ILE A 583 3.02 5.50 -8.51
N ILE A 584 3.83 6.48 -8.90
CA ILE A 584 4.79 7.15 -8.02
C ILE A 584 4.55 8.66 -7.96
N ASP A 585 5.40 9.35 -7.19
CA ASP A 585 5.51 10.81 -7.16
C ASP A 585 4.28 11.51 -6.58
N PHE A 586 3.90 11.17 -5.35
CA PHE A 586 2.77 11.80 -4.65
C PHE A 586 3.10 13.16 -4.02
N GLY A 587 4.09 13.90 -4.55
CA GLY A 587 4.54 15.17 -3.97
C GLY A 587 3.41 16.20 -3.85
N ARG A 588 2.43 16.15 -4.75
CA ARG A 588 1.22 16.99 -4.74
C ARG A 588 -0.05 16.20 -4.40
N GLY A 589 0.10 14.95 -3.98
CA GLY A 589 -1.02 14.07 -3.69
C GLY A 589 -1.83 14.57 -2.51
N LYS A 590 -3.11 14.24 -2.51
CA LYS A 590 -4.05 14.58 -1.44
C LYS A 590 -5.05 13.45 -1.24
N CYS A 591 -5.51 13.26 -0.02
CA CYS A 591 -6.68 12.44 0.25
C CYS A 591 -7.83 13.28 0.83
N TRP A 592 -9.05 12.81 0.63
CA TRP A 592 -10.25 13.49 1.10
C TRP A 592 -10.31 13.63 2.62
N GLU A 593 -9.77 12.66 3.37
CA GLU A 593 -9.74 12.73 4.83
C GLU A 593 -8.96 13.96 5.33
N TRP A 594 -7.87 14.33 4.66
CA TRP A 594 -7.12 15.54 5.01
C TRP A 594 -7.90 16.81 4.65
N GLU A 595 -8.54 16.80 3.48
CA GLU A 595 -9.40 17.90 3.04
C GLU A 595 -10.57 18.11 4.02
N LEU A 596 -11.05 17.09 4.75
CA LEU A 596 -12.07 17.30 5.80
C LEU A 596 -11.50 18.07 7.01
N LYS A 597 -10.26 17.79 7.40
CA LYS A 597 -9.61 18.34 8.61
C LYS A 597 -9.24 19.82 8.49
N GLU A 598 -9.11 20.35 7.26
CA GLU A 598 -8.71 21.76 7.04
C GLU A 598 -9.81 22.80 7.36
N GLY A 599 -11.03 22.38 7.76
CA GLY A 599 -12.15 23.27 8.12
C GLY A 599 -12.76 24.09 6.96
N GLY A 600 -13.89 24.78 7.16
CA GLY A 600 -14.57 25.56 6.11
C GLY A 600 -15.68 24.80 5.36
N ASP A 601 -16.08 25.29 4.19
CA ASP A 601 -17.19 24.74 3.40
C ASP A 601 -16.86 23.37 2.78
N VAL A 602 -17.43 22.32 3.37
CA VAL A 602 -17.22 20.92 2.98
C VAL A 602 -17.76 20.63 1.58
N GLU A 603 -18.91 21.19 1.19
CA GLU A 603 -19.51 20.92 -0.12
C GLU A 603 -18.66 21.50 -1.24
N LYS A 604 -18.19 22.74 -1.05
CA LYS A 604 -17.28 23.38 -2.00
C LYS A 604 -15.99 22.58 -2.18
N ARG A 605 -15.38 22.12 -1.08
CA ARG A 605 -14.17 21.27 -1.17
C ARG A 605 -14.43 19.94 -1.83
N ARG A 606 -15.58 19.31 -1.55
CA ARG A 606 -15.97 18.05 -2.20
C ARG A 606 -16.10 18.23 -3.70
N PHE A 607 -16.71 19.34 -4.13
CA PHE A 607 -16.81 19.70 -5.54
C PHE A 607 -15.43 19.92 -6.17
N GLU A 608 -14.54 20.67 -5.51
CA GLU A 608 -13.18 20.88 -5.99
C GLU A 608 -12.35 19.59 -6.06
N PHE A 609 -12.50 18.70 -5.08
CA PHE A 609 -11.84 17.40 -5.05
C PHE A 609 -12.35 16.49 -6.18
N ALA A 610 -13.66 16.42 -6.37
CA ALA A 610 -14.28 15.69 -7.49
C ALA A 610 -13.82 16.25 -8.85
N ARG A 611 -13.65 17.57 -8.97
CA ARG A 611 -13.08 18.21 -10.17
C ARG A 611 -11.65 17.73 -10.42
N ARG A 612 -10.79 17.68 -9.39
CA ARG A 612 -9.41 17.18 -9.51
C ARG A 612 -9.38 15.72 -9.98
N ILE A 613 -10.26 14.87 -9.43
CA ILE A 613 -10.44 13.48 -9.91
C ILE A 613 -10.77 13.48 -11.40
N GLY A 614 -11.77 14.27 -11.82
CA GLY A 614 -12.17 14.37 -13.22
C GLY A 614 -11.04 14.82 -14.15
N ASP A 615 -10.26 15.82 -13.73
CA ASP A 615 -9.11 16.34 -14.48
C ASP A 615 -8.00 15.28 -14.62
N GLU A 616 -7.69 14.54 -13.55
CA GLU A 616 -6.71 13.45 -13.58
C GLU A 616 -7.17 12.28 -14.46
N VAL A 617 -8.45 11.88 -14.38
CA VAL A 617 -9.01 10.83 -15.24
C VAL A 617 -8.92 11.25 -16.72
N ALA A 618 -9.30 12.48 -17.04
CA ALA A 618 -9.25 13.00 -18.41
C ALA A 618 -7.80 13.02 -18.94
N ARG A 619 -6.85 13.47 -18.12
CA ARG A 619 -5.43 13.46 -18.47
C ARG A 619 -4.89 12.04 -18.63
N ALA A 620 -5.17 11.15 -17.69
CA ALA A 620 -4.73 9.75 -17.74
C ALA A 620 -5.25 9.04 -18.98
N ARG A 621 -6.51 9.25 -19.35
CA ARG A 621 -7.09 8.71 -20.58
C ARG A 621 -6.32 9.18 -21.82
N SER A 622 -6.01 10.47 -21.89
CA SER A 622 -5.28 11.08 -23.00
C SER A 622 -3.85 10.54 -23.10
N GLU A 623 -3.08 10.62 -22.02
CA GLU A 623 -1.67 10.24 -22.04
C GLU A 623 -1.45 8.73 -22.17
N LEU A 624 -2.35 7.90 -21.61
CA LEU A 624 -2.30 6.44 -21.74
C LEU A 624 -2.94 5.91 -23.03
N LEU A 625 -3.38 6.78 -23.94
CA LEU A 625 -3.98 6.39 -25.24
C LEU A 625 -5.15 5.39 -25.07
N ILE A 626 -6.08 5.73 -24.17
CA ILE A 626 -7.26 4.91 -23.88
C ILE A 626 -8.39 5.26 -24.86
N GLU A 627 -8.57 4.40 -25.85
CA GLU A 627 -9.57 4.54 -26.93
C GLU A 627 -10.97 4.11 -26.48
N ASP A 628 -11.06 3.00 -25.74
CA ASP A 628 -12.32 2.41 -25.28
C ASP A 628 -12.62 2.87 -23.84
N PHE A 629 -13.67 3.68 -23.66
CA PHE A 629 -14.09 4.18 -22.36
C PHE A 629 -15.62 4.21 -22.25
N GLY A 630 -16.14 3.73 -21.12
CA GLY A 630 -17.58 3.68 -20.85
C GLY A 630 -18.18 2.27 -20.92
N PHE A 631 -19.23 2.07 -20.11
CA PHE A 631 -20.14 0.92 -20.15
C PHE A 631 -21.39 1.27 -20.95
#